data_AF-A0A2D8B0Q6-F1
#
_entry.id   AF-A0A2D8B0Q6-F1
#
_cell.length_a   1.000
_cell.length_b   1.000
_cell.length_c   1.000
_cell.angle_alpha   90.00
_cell.angle_beta   90.00
_cell.angle_gamma   90.00
#
_symmetry.space_group_name_H-M   'P 1'
#
loop_
_entity.id
_entity.type
_entity.pdbx_description
1 polymer ?
#
loop_
_entity_poly.entity_id
_entity_poly.type
_entity_poly.pdbx_seq_one_letter_code
_entity_poly.pdbx_strand_id
1 'polypeptide(L)' 'MYVCICNAIRENELRRAAQHCAGDAEACYAMLGKRPQCGSCLCDADAIVFEEQEMDCTRAAA' A
#
# COMPACT_ATOMS: atom_id res chain seq x y z
N MET A 1 4.22 -9.82 5.75
CA MET A 1 3.56 -9.66 7.07
C MET A 1 2.11 -9.20 6.87
N TYR A 2 1.23 -9.21 7.90
CA TYR A 2 -0.04 -8.45 7.81
C TYR A 2 0.23 -6.99 8.12
N VAL A 3 -0.19 -6.09 7.23
CA VAL A 3 -0.12 -4.64 7.44
C VAL A 3 -1.41 -4.14 8.06
N CYS A 4 -2.57 -4.59 7.55
CA CYS A 4 -3.87 -4.29 8.14
C CYS A 4 -4.52 -5.56 8.69
N ILE A 5 -4.67 -5.65 10.01
CA ILE A 5 -5.38 -6.77 10.64
C ILE A 5 -6.90 -6.67 10.38
N CYS A 6 -7.48 -5.47 10.45
CA CYS A 6 -8.93 -5.28 10.24
C CYS A 6 -9.42 -5.75 8.87
N ASN A 7 -8.64 -5.44 7.82
CA ASN A 7 -8.99 -5.77 6.44
C ASN A 7 -8.30 -7.05 5.93
N ALA A 8 -7.50 -7.70 6.77
CA ALA A 8 -6.63 -8.83 6.41
C ALA A 8 -5.75 -8.54 5.17
N ILE A 9 -5.15 -7.34 5.11
CA ILE A 9 -4.25 -6.94 4.02
C ILE A 9 -2.82 -7.31 4.39
N ARG A 10 -2.20 -8.11 3.54
CA ARG A 10 -0.79 -8.48 3.65
C ARG A 10 0.10 -7.47 2.94
N GLU A 11 1.34 -7.37 3.40
CA GLU A 11 2.35 -6.46 2.83
C GLU A 11 2.56 -6.68 1.32
N ASN A 12 2.60 -7.94 0.87
CA ASN A 12 2.74 -8.25 -0.56
C ASN A 12 1.51 -7.81 -1.38
N GLU A 13 0.31 -7.85 -0.80
CA GLU A 13 -0.91 -7.34 -1.44
C GLU A 13 -0.86 -5.80 -1.53
N LEU A 14 -0.39 -5.15 -0.46
CA LEU A 14 -0.24 -3.70 -0.42
C LEU A 14 0.83 -3.20 -1.40
N ARG A 15 2.01 -3.83 -1.44
CA ARG A 15 3.08 -3.51 -2.40
C ARG A 15 2.62 -3.69 -3.84
N ARG A 16 1.89 -4.76 -4.14
CA ARG A 16 1.31 -4.96 -5.46
C ARG A 16 0.28 -3.89 -5.82
N ALA A 17 -0.54 -3.46 -4.86
CA ALA A 17 -1.47 -2.35 -5.08
C ALA A 17 -0.71 -1.03 -5.36
N ALA A 18 0.37 -0.76 -4.63
CA ALA A 18 1.22 0.42 -4.81
C ALA A 18 1.87 0.49 -6.21
N GLN A 19 2.21 -0.65 -6.82
CA GLN A 19 2.72 -0.70 -8.20
C GLN A 19 1.68 -0.32 -9.26
N HIS A 20 0.40 -0.42 -8.94
CA HIS A 20 -0.69 -0.16 -9.89
C HIS A 20 -1.51 1.08 -9.53
N CYS A 21 -1.25 1.69 -8.36
CA CYS A 21 -1.97 2.84 -7.83
C CYS A 21 -0.98 3.98 -7.61
N ALA A 22 -1.18 5.10 -8.29
CA ALA A 22 -0.57 6.34 -7.84
C ALA A 22 -1.37 6.83 -6.62
N GLY A 23 -0.71 7.01 -5.47
CA GLY A 23 -1.37 7.55 -4.28
C GLY A 23 -0.79 7.04 -2.96
N ASP A 24 -1.60 7.18 -1.92
CA ASP A 24 -1.31 6.82 -0.53
C ASP A 24 -1.87 5.42 -0.19
N ALA A 25 -1.72 5.01 1.07
CA ALA A 25 -2.26 3.77 1.58
C ALA A 25 -3.78 3.68 1.43
N GLU A 26 -4.51 4.78 1.58
CA GLU A 26 -5.97 4.77 1.42
C GLU A 26 -6.39 4.50 -0.03
N ALA A 27 -5.69 5.09 -1.00
CA ALA A 27 -5.89 4.81 -2.42
C ALA A 27 -5.60 3.33 -2.74
N CYS A 28 -4.50 2.79 -2.19
CA CYS A 28 -4.18 1.36 -2.33
C CYS A 28 -5.27 0.47 -1.71
N TYR A 29 -5.82 0.84 -0.55
CA TYR A 29 -6.90 0.08 0.09
C TYR A 29 -8.18 0.14 -0.74
N ALA A 30 -8.50 1.30 -1.30
CA ALA A 30 -9.65 1.49 -2.18
C ALA A 30 -9.54 0.62 -3.45
N MET A 31 -8.35 0.50 -4.03
CA MET A 31 -8.10 -0.43 -5.16
C MET A 31 -8.36 -1.89 -4.77
N LEU A 32 -7.99 -2.29 -3.55
CA LEU A 32 -8.28 -3.62 -3.00
C LEU A 32 -9.76 -3.80 -2.61
N GLY A 33 -10.62 -2.81 -2.85
CA GLY A 33 -12.04 -2.83 -2.49
C GLY A 33 -12.27 -2.73 -0.98
N LYS A 34 -11.34 -2.11 -0.24
CA LYS A 34 -11.36 -1.97 1.21
C LYS A 34 -11.36 -0.50 1.61
N ARG A 35 -11.81 -0.22 2.84
CA ARG A 35 -11.64 1.09 3.50
C ARG A 35 -10.96 0.88 4.85
N PRO A 36 -10.08 1.79 5.30
CA PRO A 36 -9.49 1.69 6.63
C PRO A 36 -10.57 1.67 7.72
N GLN A 37 -10.42 0.80 8.73
CA GLN A 37 -11.40 0.70 9.82
C GLN A 37 -10.92 1.38 11.12
N CYS A 38 -9.77 0.98 11.66
CA CYS A 38 -9.17 1.64 12.82
C CYS A 38 -8.13 2.70 12.46
N GLY A 39 -7.61 2.69 11.22
CA GLY A 39 -6.57 3.60 10.75
C GLY A 39 -5.17 3.38 11.34
N SER A 40 -5.01 2.51 12.34
CA SER A 40 -3.74 2.34 13.06
C SER A 40 -2.57 1.89 12.18
N CYS A 41 -2.86 1.19 11.08
CA CYS A 41 -1.86 0.72 10.13
C CYS A 41 -1.51 1.75 9.04
N LEU A 42 -2.18 2.89 8.96
CA LEU A 42 -2.05 3.81 7.82
C LEU A 42 -0.65 4.39 7.72
N CYS A 43 -0.04 4.81 8.84
CA CYS A 43 1.31 5.36 8.85
C CYS A 43 2.35 4.35 8.30
N ASP A 44 2.29 3.09 8.78
CA ASP A 44 3.18 2.03 8.32
C ASP A 44 2.87 1.62 6.87
N ALA A 45 1.59 1.61 6.49
CA ALA A 45 1.15 1.31 5.13
C ALA A 45 1.62 2.38 4.15
N ASP A 46 1.58 3.66 4.52
CA ASP A 46 2.07 4.77 3.71
C ASP A 46 3.58 4.67 3.49
N ALA A 47 4.34 4.32 4.53
CA ALA A 47 5.78 4.07 4.39
C ALA A 47 6.05 2.97 3.35
N ILE A 48 5.35 1.83 3.46
CA ILE A 48 5.49 0.71 2.51
C ILE A 48 5.11 1.14 1.08
N VAL A 49 4.03 1.89 0.92
CA VAL A 49 3.54 2.38 -0.37
C VAL A 49 4.51 3.37 -0.99
N PHE A 50 5.10 4.26 -0.18
CA PHE A 50 6.10 5.22 -0.61
C PHE A 50 7.39 4.50 -1.04
N GLU A 51 7.92 3.60 -0.22
CA GLU A 51 9.10 2.80 -0.54
C GLU A 51 8.92 2.02 -1.86
N GLU A 52 7.76 1.40 -2.06
CA GLU A 52 7.48 0.66 -3.29
C GLU A 52 7.41 1.57 -4.52
N GLN A 53 6.76 2.74 -4.41
CA GLN A 53 6.65 3.69 -5.51
C GLN A 53 8.00 4.32 -5.88
N GLU A 54 8.88 4.59 -4.90
CA GLU A 54 10.25 5.04 -5.17
C GLU A 54 11.07 3.98 -5.91
N MET A 55 10.92 2.70 -5.52
CA MET A 55 11.57 1.58 -6.21
C MET A 55 11.02 1.38 -7.62
N ASP A 56 9.71 1.52 -7.84
CA ASP A 56 9.11 1.39 -9.17
C ASP A 56 9.54 2.52 -10.11
N CYS A 57 9.61 3.76 -9.60
CA CYS A 57 10.16 4.91 -10.32
C CYS A 57 11.62 4.65 -10.77
N THR A 58 12.42 4.03 -9.90
CA THR A 58 13.80 3.66 -10.21
C THR A 58 13.88 2.57 -11.29
N ARG A 59 12.94 1.61 -11.28
CA ARG A 59 12.87 0.53 -12.28
C ARG A 59 12.36 1.01 -13.65
N ALA A 60 11.47 1.99 -13.68
CA ALA A 60 10.97 2.58 -14.93
C ALA A 60 12.00 3.48 -15.63
N ALA A 61 12.96 4.02 -14.88
CA ALA A 61 14.03 4.88 -15.40
C ALA A 61 15.28 4.14 -15.90
N ALA A 62 15.37 2.82 -15.70
CA ALA A 62 16.48 1.96 -16.11
C ALA A 62 16.19 1.24 -17.44
#